data_AF-A0A087A7J7-F1
#
_entry.id   AF-A0A087A7J7-F1
#
_cell.length_a   1.000
_cell.length_b   1.000
_cell.length_c   1.000
_cell.angle_alpha   90.00
_cell.angle_beta   90.00
_cell.angle_gamma   90.00
#
_symmetry.space_group_name_H-M   'P 1'
#
loop_
_entity.id
_entity.type
_entity.pdbx_description
1 polymer ?
#
loop_
_entity_poly.entity_id
_entity_poly.type
_entity_poly.pdbx_seq_one_letter_code
_entity_poly.pdbx_strand_id
1 'polypeptide(L)'
;MNGHGDYGGNSRRHRVAGACSTLFAMLALVGVAARALPSDLQTTPYVPIIVSATPWFILLAGLSLVLAFVSKRVVTAVVALALLAVNVYWQYPFLLPSAQLPGRALSATAQANPILDDSYARVMTFNVYKGRADAQAIVDTVRDQRVEVLALQETTEAFVARLEAAGIGDYLPYAHVSSSDGMYGNGLWSATPLADPADDDVNSSASFMPGGTVSFAGGAKLIRFVSVHTTAPVPGYWNQWRRALDELALMRSHTDAAYVFMGDFNATYDHAPFRGFLGDRFSDAARQSGHGFTFTWPADRVVPPAFAGIDHVVVDRGIVAGRMQVKRIAGSDHEALLATLAVES
;
A
#
# COMPACT_ATOMS: atom_id res chain seq x y z
N MET A 1 41.52 -0.47 52.23
CA MET A 1 41.42 -0.47 50.77
C MET A 1 39.96 -0.37 50.38
N ASN A 2 39.65 0.60 49.53
CA ASN A 2 38.31 1.14 49.27
C ASN A 2 37.37 0.14 48.58
N GLY A 3 36.18 -0.08 49.17
CA GLY A 3 35.07 -0.83 48.60
C GLY A 3 33.80 0.03 48.44
N HIS A 4 33.96 1.28 48.03
CA HIS A 4 32.85 2.20 47.77
C HIS A 4 32.85 2.62 46.31
N GLY A 5 31.96 2.02 45.52
CA GLY A 5 31.70 2.50 44.17
C GLY A 5 31.01 1.48 43.27
N ASP A 6 29.74 1.14 43.53
CA ASP A 6 28.86 0.66 42.44
C ASP A 6 27.33 0.75 42.72
N TYR A 7 26.91 0.81 44.00
CA TYR A 7 25.47 0.82 44.34
C TYR A 7 24.68 2.03 43.80
N GLY A 8 25.31 3.19 43.62
CA GLY A 8 24.65 4.38 43.07
C GLY A 8 24.37 4.30 41.56
N GLY A 9 25.23 3.61 40.80
CA GLY A 9 25.13 3.49 39.34
C GLY A 9 23.95 2.64 38.91
N ASN A 10 23.71 1.53 39.61
CA ASN A 10 22.64 0.59 39.28
C ASN A 10 21.24 1.21 39.53
N SER A 11 21.06 1.92 40.65
CA SER A 11 19.77 2.58 40.97
C SER A 11 19.40 3.68 39.96
N ARG A 12 20.38 4.46 39.50
CA ARG A 12 20.17 5.51 38.48
C ARG A 12 19.84 4.90 37.12
N ARG A 13 20.53 3.81 36.73
CA ARG A 13 20.25 3.07 35.49
C ARG A 13 18.84 2.47 35.48
N HIS A 14 18.39 1.86 36.58
CA HIS A 14 17.01 1.35 36.69
C HIS A 14 15.95 2.46 36.62
N ARG A 15 16.23 3.65 37.17
CA ARG A 15 15.32 4.82 37.05
C ARG A 15 15.22 5.34 35.63
N VAL A 16 16.35 5.49 34.93
CA VAL A 16 16.37 5.93 33.52
C VAL A 16 15.68 4.92 32.63
N ALA A 17 16.00 3.62 32.77
CA ALA A 17 15.34 2.55 32.02
C ALA A 17 13.82 2.53 32.27
N GLY A 18 13.38 2.74 33.51
CA GLY A 18 11.97 2.84 33.86
C GLY A 18 11.28 4.05 33.22
N ALA A 19 11.94 5.21 33.17
CA ALA A 19 11.40 6.40 32.51
C ALA A 19 11.27 6.19 30.99
N CYS A 20 12.30 5.63 30.34
CA CYS A 20 12.25 5.28 28.92
C CYS A 20 11.17 4.23 28.62
N SER A 21 11.02 3.21 29.48
CA SER A 21 9.97 2.20 29.35
C SER A 21 8.58 2.84 29.34
N THR A 22 8.30 3.72 30.31
CA THR A 22 7.02 4.44 30.37
C THR A 22 6.81 5.33 29.15
N LEU A 23 7.85 6.04 28.68
CA LEU A 23 7.75 6.86 27.46
C LEU A 23 7.36 6.03 26.25
N PHE A 24 8.04 4.90 26.01
CA PHE A 24 7.72 4.04 24.87
C PHE A 24 6.33 3.40 24.99
N ALA A 25 5.89 3.03 26.19
CA ALA A 25 4.52 2.56 26.42
C ALA A 25 3.49 3.63 26.08
N MET A 26 3.73 4.89 26.47
CA MET A 26 2.84 6.01 26.15
C MET A 26 2.76 6.25 24.64
N LEU A 27 3.89 6.22 23.92
CA LEU A 27 3.91 6.39 22.46
C LEU A 27 3.19 5.23 21.76
N ALA A 28 3.40 3.98 22.19
CA ALA A 28 2.68 2.84 21.67
C ALA A 28 1.16 2.92 21.98
N LEU A 29 0.79 3.43 23.16
CA LEU A 29 -0.61 3.66 23.53
C LEU A 29 -1.27 4.71 22.64
N VAL A 30 -0.57 5.81 22.32
CA VAL A 30 -1.06 6.82 21.37
C VAL A 30 -1.33 6.20 20.00
N GLY A 31 -0.42 5.36 19.52
CA GLY A 31 -0.60 4.62 18.27
C GLY A 31 -1.82 3.69 18.27
N VAL A 32 -1.96 2.89 19.33
CA VAL A 32 -3.11 1.99 19.51
C VAL A 32 -4.42 2.77 19.59
N ALA A 33 -4.44 3.86 20.36
CA ALA A 33 -5.61 4.71 20.50
C ALA A 33 -5.98 5.35 19.15
N ALA A 34 -5.01 5.93 18.43
CA ALA A 34 -5.22 6.56 17.14
C ALA A 34 -5.79 5.58 16.11
N ARG A 35 -5.26 4.37 16.02
CA ARG A 35 -5.77 3.34 15.09
C ARG A 35 -7.17 2.83 15.48
N ALA A 36 -7.46 2.77 16.78
CA ALA A 36 -8.76 2.33 17.28
C ALA A 36 -9.86 3.39 17.12
N LEU A 37 -9.51 4.63 16.77
CA LEU A 37 -10.50 5.68 16.51
C LEU A 37 -11.41 5.28 15.33
N PRO A 38 -12.71 5.61 15.40
CA PRO A 38 -13.62 5.48 14.27
C PRO A 38 -13.18 6.38 13.11
N SER A 39 -13.65 6.07 11.91
CA SER A 39 -13.22 6.72 10.67
C SER A 39 -13.36 8.25 10.71
N ASP A 40 -14.43 8.77 11.30
CA ASP A 40 -14.67 10.21 11.38
C ASP A 40 -13.61 10.91 12.23
N LEU A 41 -13.22 10.31 13.36
CA LEU A 41 -12.20 10.87 14.24
C LEU A 41 -10.79 10.72 13.67
N GLN A 42 -10.54 9.76 12.78
CA GLN A 42 -9.26 9.65 12.09
C GLN A 42 -9.00 10.81 11.12
N THR A 43 -10.01 11.61 10.75
CA THR A 43 -9.81 12.84 9.96
C THR A 43 -9.23 14.01 10.76
N THR A 44 -9.17 13.89 12.10
CA THR A 44 -8.58 14.92 12.97
C THR A 44 -7.12 15.18 12.57
N PRO A 45 -6.66 16.44 12.53
CA PRO A 45 -5.31 16.76 12.08
C PRO A 45 -4.22 15.89 12.69
N TYR A 46 -3.31 15.39 11.84
CA TYR A 46 -2.19 14.51 12.17
C TYR A 46 -2.54 13.09 12.64
N VAL A 47 -3.80 12.78 12.97
CA VAL A 47 -4.19 11.41 13.32
C VAL A 47 -3.89 10.41 12.20
N PRO A 48 -4.17 10.68 10.90
CA PRO A 48 -3.79 9.77 9.82
C PRO A 48 -2.29 9.50 9.78
N ILE A 49 -1.47 10.52 10.05
CA ILE A 49 0.00 10.39 10.05
C ILE A 49 0.44 9.48 11.21
N ILE A 50 -0.19 9.55 12.37
CA ILE A 50 0.09 8.63 13.48
C ILE A 50 -0.36 7.22 13.11
N VAL A 51 -1.54 7.06 12.50
CA VAL A 51 -2.09 5.76 12.09
C VAL A 51 -1.23 5.09 11.01
N SER A 52 -0.64 5.85 10.08
CA SER A 52 0.25 5.29 9.05
C SER A 52 1.50 4.63 9.63
N ALA A 53 1.93 5.04 10.83
CA ALA A 53 3.06 4.45 11.55
C ALA A 53 2.68 3.19 12.37
N THR A 54 1.46 2.67 12.25
CA THR A 54 0.96 1.57 13.13
C THR A 54 1.92 0.40 13.28
N PRO A 55 2.48 -0.20 12.20
CA PRO A 55 3.37 -1.36 12.33
C PRO A 55 4.59 -1.11 13.24
N TRP A 56 5.05 0.14 13.31
CA TRP A 56 6.23 0.55 14.07
C TRP A 56 5.98 0.64 15.58
N PHE A 57 4.72 0.75 16.03
CA PHE A 57 4.40 0.72 17.47
C PHE A 57 4.66 -0.65 18.11
N ILE A 58 4.79 -1.73 17.32
CA ILE A 58 5.29 -3.03 17.80
C ILE A 58 6.68 -2.88 18.42
N LEU A 59 7.57 -2.13 17.77
CA LEU A 59 8.95 -1.92 18.24
C LEU A 59 8.96 -1.12 19.55
N LEU A 60 8.13 -0.07 19.64
CA LEU A 60 8.02 0.74 20.86
C LEU A 60 7.44 -0.08 22.02
N ALA A 61 6.40 -0.88 21.78
CA ALA A 61 5.82 -1.76 22.79
C ALA A 61 6.82 -2.84 23.25
N GLY A 62 7.55 -3.46 22.32
CA GLY A 62 8.59 -4.45 22.62
C GLY A 62 9.74 -3.86 23.42
N LEU A 63 10.26 -2.69 23.02
CA LEU A 63 11.32 -2.00 23.76
C LEU A 63 10.85 -1.56 25.15
N SER A 64 9.62 -1.06 25.26
CA SER A 64 8.99 -0.73 26.54
C SER A 64 8.95 -1.94 27.47
N LEU A 65 8.52 -3.11 26.96
CA LEU A 65 8.41 -4.35 27.71
C LEU A 65 9.77 -4.82 28.25
N VAL A 66 10.80 -4.82 27.39
CA VAL A 66 12.17 -5.20 27.80
C VAL A 66 12.69 -4.26 28.90
N LEU A 67 12.55 -2.95 28.71
CA LEU A 67 13.00 -1.97 29.71
C LEU A 67 12.18 -2.02 31.00
N ALA A 68 10.89 -2.39 30.93
CA ALA A 68 10.05 -2.58 32.10
C ALA A 68 10.55 -3.75 32.97
N PHE A 69 10.94 -4.86 32.35
CA PHE A 69 11.55 -5.99 33.06
C PHE A 69 12.90 -5.61 33.68
N VAL A 70 13.79 -4.95 32.92
CA VAL A 70 15.09 -4.48 33.43
C VAL A 70 14.93 -3.52 34.62
N SER A 71 13.93 -2.64 34.57
CA SER A 71 13.65 -1.66 35.63
C SER A 71 12.73 -2.19 36.74
N LYS A 72 12.28 -3.45 36.68
CA LYS A 72 11.36 -4.10 37.61
C LYS A 72 10.01 -3.36 37.78
N ARG A 73 9.51 -2.77 36.69
CA ARG A 73 8.24 -2.02 36.64
C ARG A 73 7.09 -2.90 36.14
N VAL A 74 6.49 -3.67 37.05
CA VAL A 74 5.46 -4.67 36.71
C VAL A 74 4.25 -4.06 35.97
N VAL A 75 3.74 -2.91 36.43
CA VAL A 75 2.59 -2.25 35.80
C VAL A 75 2.91 -1.86 34.35
N THR A 76 4.06 -1.22 34.12
CA THR A 76 4.50 -0.86 32.76
C THR A 76 4.72 -2.10 31.90
N ALA A 77 5.24 -3.19 32.45
CA ALA A 77 5.42 -4.44 31.72
C ALA A 77 4.08 -5.04 31.27
N VAL A 78 3.06 -5.06 32.14
CA VAL A 78 1.72 -5.55 31.80
C VAL A 78 1.09 -4.70 30.70
N VAL A 79 1.16 -3.36 30.83
CA VAL A 79 0.65 -2.43 29.81
C VAL A 79 1.39 -2.62 28.47
N ALA A 80 2.72 -2.68 28.49
CA ALA A 80 3.53 -2.88 27.29
C ALA A 80 3.24 -4.22 26.61
N LEU A 81 3.03 -5.30 27.39
CA LEU A 81 2.65 -6.61 26.86
C LEU A 81 1.28 -6.57 26.18
N ALA A 82 0.29 -5.91 26.79
CA ALA A 82 -1.03 -5.75 26.19
C ALA A 82 -0.97 -4.95 24.88
N LEU A 83 -0.24 -3.83 24.87
CA LEU A 83 -0.02 -3.01 23.67
C LEU A 83 0.69 -3.80 22.57
N LEU A 84 1.71 -4.60 22.93
CA LEU A 84 2.41 -5.45 21.98
C LEU A 84 1.47 -6.50 21.39
N ALA A 85 0.68 -7.17 22.22
CA ALA A 85 -0.29 -8.17 21.78
C ALA A 85 -1.33 -7.60 20.81
N VAL A 86 -1.87 -6.41 21.10
CA VAL A 86 -2.84 -5.72 20.22
C VAL A 86 -2.21 -5.36 18.88
N ASN A 87 -1.01 -4.79 18.87
CA ASN A 87 -0.35 -4.45 17.62
C ASN A 87 0.00 -5.71 16.81
N VAL A 88 0.52 -6.76 17.45
CA VAL A 88 0.77 -8.06 16.78
C VAL A 88 -0.54 -8.63 16.22
N TYR A 89 -1.64 -8.58 16.97
CA TYR A 89 -2.95 -9.04 16.50
C TYR A 89 -3.44 -8.30 15.25
N TRP A 90 -3.19 -6.99 15.16
CA TRP A 90 -3.57 -6.22 13.98
C TRP A 90 -2.69 -6.49 12.76
N GLN A 91 -1.43 -6.82 12.98
CA GLN A 91 -0.43 -6.91 11.94
C GLN A 91 -0.11 -8.33 11.47
N TYR A 92 -0.36 -9.37 12.28
CA TYR A 92 -0.08 -10.76 11.89
C TYR A 92 -0.73 -11.22 10.57
N PRO A 93 -1.89 -10.69 10.12
CA PRO A 93 -2.46 -11.11 8.84
C PRO A 93 -1.59 -10.74 7.63
N PHE A 94 -0.67 -9.78 7.77
CA PHE A 94 0.34 -9.53 6.73
C PHE A 94 1.36 -10.66 6.62
N LEU A 95 1.48 -11.54 7.61
CA LEU A 95 2.47 -12.61 7.68
C LEU A 95 1.87 -14.00 7.45
N LEU A 96 0.54 -14.11 7.40
CA LEU A 96 -0.17 -15.37 7.20
C LEU A 96 -1.14 -15.23 6.02
N PRO A 97 -0.94 -15.99 4.92
CA PRO A 97 -1.81 -15.90 3.74
C PRO A 97 -3.24 -16.35 4.08
N SER A 98 -4.23 -15.55 3.68
CA SER A 98 -5.64 -15.97 3.67
C SER A 98 -6.05 -16.63 2.36
N ALA A 99 -5.30 -16.37 1.28
CA ALA A 99 -5.40 -17.08 0.00
C ALA A 99 -4.00 -17.28 -0.57
N GLN A 100 -3.78 -18.38 -1.30
CA GLN A 100 -2.50 -18.70 -1.91
C GLN A 100 -2.63 -18.77 -3.42
N LEU A 101 -1.69 -18.16 -4.13
CA LEU A 101 -1.62 -18.28 -5.58
C LEU A 101 -1.46 -19.76 -5.97
N PRO A 102 -2.25 -20.24 -6.94
CA PRO A 102 -2.11 -21.60 -7.44
C PRO A 102 -0.78 -21.76 -8.18
N GLY A 103 -0.17 -22.95 -8.13
CA GLY A 103 1.14 -23.21 -8.73
C GLY A 103 1.19 -22.94 -10.25
N ARG A 104 0.05 -23.04 -10.93
CA ARG A 104 -0.13 -22.67 -12.34
C ARG A 104 0.03 -21.17 -12.60
N ALA A 105 -0.47 -20.30 -11.72
CA ALA A 105 -0.22 -18.85 -11.80
C ALA A 105 1.27 -18.52 -11.69
N LEU A 106 1.97 -19.22 -10.79
CA LEU A 106 3.42 -19.08 -10.60
C LEU A 106 4.20 -19.53 -11.84
N SER A 107 3.72 -20.59 -12.50
CA SER A 107 4.37 -21.15 -13.69
C SER A 107 4.12 -20.27 -14.91
N ALA A 108 2.89 -19.77 -15.10
CA ALA A 108 2.51 -18.89 -16.19
C ALA A 108 3.30 -17.57 -16.16
N THR A 109 3.33 -16.89 -15.00
CA THR A 109 4.03 -15.61 -14.86
C THR A 109 5.56 -15.73 -14.79
N ALA A 110 6.12 -16.95 -14.69
CA ALA A 110 7.56 -17.20 -14.74
C ALA A 110 8.10 -17.46 -16.16
N GLN A 111 7.23 -17.65 -17.16
CA GLN A 111 7.65 -17.84 -18.55
C GLN A 111 8.27 -16.56 -19.13
N ALA A 112 8.93 -16.64 -20.29
CA ALA A 112 9.59 -15.49 -20.93
C ALA A 112 8.65 -14.55 -21.71
N ASN A 113 7.50 -15.04 -22.23
CA ASN A 113 6.51 -14.25 -22.98
C ASN A 113 5.08 -14.42 -22.43
N PRO A 114 4.20 -13.39 -22.46
CA PRO A 114 3.01 -13.37 -21.62
C PRO A 114 1.92 -14.11 -22.37
N ILE A 115 1.10 -14.87 -21.65
CA ILE A 115 -0.01 -15.59 -22.25
C ILE A 115 -1.27 -14.79 -21.96
N LEU A 116 -1.65 -13.94 -22.91
CA LEU A 116 -2.72 -12.97 -22.72
C LEU A 116 -4.13 -13.59 -22.72
N ASP A 117 -4.26 -14.88 -23.02
CA ASP A 117 -5.54 -15.61 -23.02
C ASP A 117 -5.77 -16.46 -21.76
N ASP A 118 -4.82 -16.50 -20.83
CA ASP A 118 -4.92 -17.30 -19.62
C ASP A 118 -5.65 -16.56 -18.48
N SER A 119 -5.66 -17.17 -17.29
CA SER A 119 -6.33 -16.64 -16.09
C SER A 119 -5.40 -15.86 -15.17
N TYR A 120 -4.22 -15.45 -15.64
CA TYR A 120 -3.18 -14.84 -14.81
C TYR A 120 -2.74 -13.51 -15.40
N ALA A 121 -2.29 -12.62 -14.53
CA ALA A 121 -1.60 -11.42 -14.98
C ALA A 121 -0.54 -11.02 -13.98
N ARG A 122 0.63 -10.56 -14.47
CA ARG A 122 1.49 -9.70 -13.66
C ARG A 122 1.00 -8.26 -13.77
N VAL A 123 0.82 -7.61 -12.64
CA VAL A 123 0.40 -6.21 -12.59
C VAL A 123 1.41 -5.36 -11.84
N MET A 124 1.48 -4.08 -12.17
CA MET A 124 2.35 -3.11 -11.51
C MET A 124 1.63 -1.78 -11.31
N THR A 125 1.86 -1.15 -10.17
CA THR A 125 1.43 0.22 -9.93
C THR A 125 2.56 1.06 -9.40
N PHE A 126 2.60 2.34 -9.81
CA PHE A 126 3.69 3.24 -9.45
C PHE A 126 3.30 4.72 -9.60
N ASN A 127 3.31 5.47 -8.51
CA ASN A 127 3.27 6.93 -8.56
C ASN A 127 4.62 7.45 -9.10
N VAL A 128 4.59 8.19 -10.21
CA VAL A 128 5.79 8.66 -10.92
C VAL A 128 6.28 10.04 -10.45
N TYR A 129 5.72 10.53 -9.35
CA TYR A 129 6.08 11.77 -8.66
C TYR A 129 6.15 12.96 -9.61
N LYS A 130 4.99 13.38 -10.13
CA LYS A 130 4.86 14.49 -11.08
C LYS A 130 5.65 14.26 -12.36
N GLY A 131 5.69 13.01 -12.81
CA GLY A 131 6.41 12.58 -14.00
C GLY A 131 7.93 12.72 -13.89
N ARG A 132 8.50 12.65 -12.68
CA ARG A 132 9.96 12.72 -12.45
C ARG A 132 10.65 11.35 -12.53
N ALA A 133 9.89 10.27 -12.41
CA ALA A 133 10.43 8.93 -12.49
C ALA A 133 11.16 8.64 -13.82
N ASP A 134 12.14 7.74 -13.74
CA ASP A 134 12.89 7.24 -14.90
C ASP A 134 12.00 6.36 -15.78
N ALA A 135 11.59 6.90 -16.91
CA ALA A 135 10.72 6.23 -17.87
C ALA A 135 11.36 4.96 -18.48
N GLN A 136 12.67 4.97 -18.73
CA GLN A 136 13.36 3.81 -19.29
C GLN A 136 13.40 2.66 -18.27
N ALA A 137 13.68 2.97 -17.00
CA ALA A 137 13.67 1.98 -15.93
C ALA A 137 12.26 1.39 -15.67
N ILE A 138 11.19 2.16 -15.92
CA ILE A 138 9.81 1.65 -15.90
C ILE A 138 9.61 0.65 -17.04
N VAL A 139 9.96 0.99 -18.28
CA VAL A 139 9.83 0.09 -19.43
C VAL A 139 10.67 -1.18 -19.24
N ASP A 140 11.91 -1.06 -18.77
CA ASP A 140 12.76 -2.21 -18.44
C ASP A 140 12.13 -3.09 -17.36
N THR A 141 11.50 -2.48 -16.34
CA THR A 141 10.78 -3.23 -15.32
C THR A 141 9.54 -3.92 -15.87
N VAL A 142 8.77 -3.26 -16.74
CA VAL A 142 7.61 -3.86 -17.43
C VAL A 142 8.05 -5.07 -18.24
N ARG A 143 9.12 -4.95 -19.03
CA ARG A 143 9.71 -6.05 -19.80
C ARG A 143 10.17 -7.19 -18.90
N ASP A 144 11.04 -6.89 -17.93
CA ASP A 144 11.72 -7.90 -17.12
C ASP A 144 10.78 -8.59 -16.12
N GLN A 145 9.75 -7.90 -15.67
CA GLN A 145 8.72 -8.44 -14.77
C GLN A 145 7.48 -8.92 -15.51
N ARG A 146 7.41 -8.68 -16.81
CA ARG A 146 6.35 -9.17 -17.70
C ARG A 146 4.98 -8.61 -17.31
N VAL A 147 4.97 -7.33 -16.95
CA VAL A 147 3.76 -6.62 -16.55
C VAL A 147 2.80 -6.61 -17.73
N GLU A 148 1.55 -6.95 -17.46
CA GLU A 148 0.45 -7.00 -18.43
C GLU A 148 -0.57 -5.89 -18.20
N VAL A 149 -0.67 -5.38 -16.96
CA VAL A 149 -1.42 -4.17 -16.64
C VAL A 149 -0.60 -3.28 -15.73
N LEU A 150 -0.42 -2.03 -16.13
CA LEU A 150 0.35 -1.00 -15.44
C LEU A 150 -0.56 0.19 -15.10
N ALA A 151 -0.58 0.60 -13.83
CA ALA A 151 -1.24 1.83 -13.40
C ALA A 151 -0.21 2.86 -12.91
N LEU A 152 -0.16 4.03 -13.55
CA LEU A 152 0.75 5.12 -13.14
C LEU A 152 -0.03 6.32 -12.62
N GLN A 153 0.45 6.92 -11.53
CA GLN A 153 -0.15 8.10 -10.90
C GLN A 153 0.80 9.30 -10.97
N GLU A 154 0.25 10.52 -10.93
CA GLU A 154 0.99 11.78 -11.10
C GLU A 154 1.79 11.89 -12.41
N THR A 155 1.27 11.32 -13.48
CA THR A 155 1.84 11.47 -14.81
C THR A 155 1.69 12.91 -15.31
N THR A 156 2.55 13.29 -16.26
CA THR A 156 2.44 14.53 -17.03
C THR A 156 2.53 14.19 -18.51
N GLU A 157 2.03 15.06 -19.39
CA GLU A 157 2.15 14.84 -20.85
C GLU A 157 3.61 14.59 -21.27
N ALA A 158 4.53 15.39 -20.73
CA ALA A 158 5.96 15.24 -20.99
C ALA A 158 6.54 13.92 -20.49
N PHE A 159 6.01 13.36 -19.38
CA PHE A 159 6.42 12.05 -18.90
C PHE A 159 5.85 10.94 -19.77
N VAL A 160 4.57 11.00 -20.14
CA VAL A 160 3.95 10.02 -21.05
C VAL A 160 4.70 9.97 -22.38
N ALA A 161 5.06 11.12 -22.95
CA ALA A 161 5.87 11.15 -24.17
C ALA A 161 7.25 10.48 -24.02
N ARG A 162 7.89 10.58 -22.84
CA ARG A 162 9.15 9.87 -22.56
C ARG A 162 8.95 8.38 -22.36
N LEU A 163 7.82 7.98 -21.77
CA LEU A 163 7.46 6.57 -21.60
C LEU A 163 7.20 5.89 -22.95
N GLU A 164 6.49 6.58 -23.85
CA GLU A 164 6.30 6.15 -25.24
C GLU A 164 7.63 6.08 -26.00
N ALA A 165 8.47 7.12 -25.90
CA ALA A 165 9.79 7.12 -26.54
C ALA A 165 10.73 6.03 -26.00
N ALA A 166 10.53 5.59 -24.74
CA ALA A 166 11.27 4.49 -24.14
C ALA A 166 10.76 3.09 -24.57
N GLY A 167 9.66 3.02 -25.33
CA GLY A 167 9.14 1.79 -25.92
C GLY A 167 8.08 1.07 -25.08
N ILE A 168 7.31 1.78 -24.22
CA ILE A 168 6.24 1.12 -23.45
C ILE A 168 5.21 0.43 -24.34
N GLY A 169 4.90 1.00 -25.51
CA GLY A 169 3.94 0.45 -26.46
C GLY A 169 4.33 -0.91 -27.05
N ASP A 170 5.61 -1.29 -27.01
CA ASP A 170 6.06 -2.62 -27.45
C ASP A 170 5.58 -3.73 -26.50
N TYR A 171 5.24 -3.38 -25.26
CA TYR A 171 4.80 -4.31 -24.21
C TYR A 171 3.34 -4.10 -23.82
N LEU A 172 2.91 -2.84 -23.73
CA LEU A 172 1.59 -2.43 -23.27
C LEU A 172 0.97 -1.42 -24.27
N PRO A 173 0.56 -1.87 -25.47
CA PRO A 173 0.12 -0.98 -26.55
C PRO A 173 -1.23 -0.29 -26.31
N TYR A 174 -2.01 -0.74 -25.32
CA TYR A 174 -3.31 -0.16 -25.02
C TYR A 174 -3.21 0.74 -23.80
N ALA A 175 -3.52 2.02 -23.94
CA ALA A 175 -3.42 2.98 -22.85
C ALA A 175 -4.67 3.86 -22.73
N HIS A 176 -4.99 4.25 -21.51
CA HIS A 176 -5.96 5.29 -21.20
C HIS A 176 -5.41 6.20 -20.10
N VAL A 177 -5.21 7.47 -20.42
CA VAL A 177 -4.64 8.48 -19.51
C VAL A 177 -5.62 9.63 -19.38
N SER A 178 -5.88 10.07 -18.15
CA SER A 178 -6.82 11.15 -17.86
C SER A 178 -6.25 12.13 -16.84
N SER A 179 -6.66 13.40 -16.94
CA SER A 179 -6.27 14.47 -16.03
C SER A 179 -7.45 15.39 -15.75
N SER A 180 -7.70 15.70 -14.48
CA SER A 180 -8.78 16.59 -14.06
C SER A 180 -8.41 18.08 -14.13
N ASP A 181 -7.12 18.40 -14.11
CA ASP A 181 -6.60 19.77 -14.06
C ASP A 181 -5.74 20.15 -15.29
N GLY A 182 -5.51 19.20 -16.20
CA GLY A 182 -4.65 19.35 -17.37
C GLY A 182 -3.16 19.40 -17.06
N MET A 183 -2.76 19.24 -15.80
CA MET A 183 -1.35 19.31 -15.36
C MET A 183 -0.83 17.95 -14.90
N TYR A 184 -1.57 17.28 -14.02
CA TYR A 184 -1.24 15.97 -13.50
C TYR A 184 -2.35 14.99 -13.85
N GLY A 185 -1.95 13.82 -14.32
CA GLY A 185 -2.87 12.77 -14.73
C GLY A 185 -2.54 11.44 -14.09
N ASN A 186 -3.46 10.49 -14.25
CA ASN A 186 -3.25 9.09 -13.94
C ASN A 186 -3.50 8.28 -15.21
N GLY A 187 -3.05 7.02 -15.27
CA GLY A 187 -3.24 6.22 -16.46
C GLY A 187 -3.14 4.72 -16.25
N LEU A 188 -3.74 4.00 -17.18
CA LEU A 188 -3.64 2.55 -17.35
C LEU A 188 -2.94 2.25 -18.67
N TRP A 189 -2.01 1.29 -18.65
CA TRP A 189 -1.41 0.66 -19.82
C TRP A 189 -1.62 -0.85 -19.72
N SER A 190 -1.92 -1.50 -20.83
CA SER A 190 -2.29 -2.91 -20.86
C SER A 190 -1.76 -3.62 -22.11
N ALA A 191 -1.39 -4.89 -21.93
CA ALA A 191 -1.03 -5.79 -23.02
C ALA A 191 -2.25 -6.23 -23.85
N THR A 192 -3.44 -6.21 -23.24
CA THR A 192 -4.74 -6.58 -23.83
C THR A 192 -5.63 -5.34 -23.95
N PRO A 193 -6.51 -5.21 -24.98
CA PRO A 193 -7.39 -4.05 -25.13
C PRO A 193 -8.15 -3.67 -23.86
N LEU A 194 -8.17 -2.37 -23.54
CA LEU A 194 -9.01 -1.80 -22.48
C LEU A 194 -10.41 -1.54 -23.05
N ALA A 195 -11.37 -2.40 -22.73
CA ALA A 195 -12.77 -2.18 -23.08
C ALA A 195 -13.41 -1.14 -22.15
N ASP A 196 -14.35 -0.36 -22.69
CA ASP A 196 -15.11 0.68 -21.99
C ASP A 196 -14.22 1.62 -21.14
N PRO A 197 -13.19 2.26 -21.72
CA PRO A 197 -12.31 3.15 -20.95
C PRO A 197 -13.11 4.32 -20.39
N ALA A 198 -12.80 4.70 -19.15
CA ALA A 198 -13.40 5.86 -18.49
C ALA A 198 -12.30 6.76 -17.93
N ASP A 199 -12.49 8.07 -18.03
CA ASP A 199 -11.55 9.05 -17.47
C ASP A 199 -11.52 8.99 -15.95
N ASP A 200 -12.67 8.76 -15.31
CA ASP A 200 -12.79 8.64 -13.87
C ASP A 200 -13.88 7.60 -13.50
N ASP A 201 -13.45 6.41 -13.11
CA ASP A 201 -14.33 5.28 -12.78
C ASP A 201 -15.00 5.43 -11.41
N VAL A 202 -14.48 6.33 -10.56
CA VAL A 202 -14.90 6.50 -9.15
C VAL A 202 -15.65 7.82 -8.94
N ASN A 203 -15.62 8.74 -9.91
CA ASN A 203 -16.11 10.11 -9.78
C ASN A 203 -15.49 10.81 -8.55
N SER A 204 -14.15 10.76 -8.49
CA SER A 204 -13.38 11.14 -7.33
C SER A 204 -13.22 12.66 -7.20
N SER A 205 -13.33 13.15 -5.97
CA SER A 205 -13.01 14.54 -5.61
C SER A 205 -11.51 14.83 -5.51
N ALA A 206 -10.63 13.84 -5.65
CA ALA A 206 -9.19 13.99 -5.53
C ALA A 206 -8.51 14.24 -6.88
N SER A 207 -8.62 13.27 -7.79
CA SER A 207 -8.11 13.28 -9.15
C SER A 207 -8.88 12.27 -9.98
N PHE A 208 -8.85 12.39 -11.31
CA PHE A 208 -9.47 11.39 -12.18
C PHE A 208 -8.81 10.02 -12.02
N MET A 209 -9.60 8.98 -11.76
CA MET A 209 -9.13 7.60 -11.60
C MET A 209 -9.50 6.77 -12.84
N PRO A 210 -8.66 6.73 -13.88
CA PRO A 210 -9.03 6.09 -15.14
C PRO A 210 -9.27 4.60 -14.95
N GLY A 211 -10.31 4.12 -15.63
CA GLY A 211 -10.74 2.74 -15.61
C GLY A 211 -10.68 2.09 -16.99
N GLY A 212 -10.46 0.78 -17.03
CA GLY A 212 -10.47 -0.01 -18.26
C GLY A 212 -10.75 -1.49 -17.97
N THR A 213 -11.52 -2.15 -18.83
CA THR A 213 -11.87 -3.57 -18.65
C THR A 213 -10.93 -4.46 -19.45
N VAL A 214 -10.27 -5.40 -18.79
CA VAL A 214 -9.37 -6.38 -19.41
C VAL A 214 -10.02 -7.76 -19.39
N SER A 215 -9.86 -8.49 -20.50
CA SER A 215 -10.36 -9.85 -20.65
C SER A 215 -9.32 -10.88 -20.18
N PHE A 216 -9.79 -11.90 -19.47
CA PHE A 216 -9.04 -13.07 -19.02
C PHE A 216 -9.74 -14.35 -19.52
N ALA A 217 -8.99 -15.47 -19.51
CA ALA A 217 -9.47 -16.79 -19.87
C ALA A 217 -10.18 -16.80 -21.24
N GLY A 218 -9.53 -16.21 -22.24
CA GLY A 218 -10.02 -16.14 -23.61
C GLY A 218 -11.39 -15.46 -23.79
N GLY A 219 -11.74 -14.47 -22.96
CA GLY A 219 -13.05 -13.81 -23.03
C GLY A 219 -14.01 -14.18 -21.90
N ALA A 220 -13.76 -15.29 -21.19
CA ALA A 220 -14.72 -15.82 -20.23
C ALA A 220 -14.83 -15.00 -18.93
N LYS A 221 -13.82 -14.18 -18.63
CA LYS A 221 -13.77 -13.32 -17.45
C LYS A 221 -13.41 -11.89 -17.86
N LEU A 222 -14.11 -10.92 -17.30
CA LEU A 222 -13.89 -9.50 -17.53
C LEU A 222 -13.60 -8.81 -16.20
N ILE A 223 -12.44 -8.18 -16.10
CA ILE A 223 -11.98 -7.53 -14.88
C ILE A 223 -11.81 -6.03 -15.14
N ARG A 224 -12.45 -5.21 -14.32
CA ARG A 224 -12.35 -3.75 -14.37
C ARG A 224 -11.14 -3.28 -13.57
N PHE A 225 -10.13 -2.77 -14.25
CA PHE A 225 -8.96 -2.14 -13.62
C PHE A 225 -9.21 -0.65 -13.41
N VAL A 226 -8.73 -0.13 -12.28
CA VAL A 226 -8.82 1.29 -11.94
C VAL A 226 -7.48 1.77 -11.39
N SER A 227 -6.93 2.84 -11.99
CA SER A 227 -5.74 3.53 -11.48
C SER A 227 -6.13 4.52 -10.39
N VAL A 228 -5.94 4.15 -9.13
CA VAL A 228 -6.36 4.95 -7.98
C VAL A 228 -5.32 5.99 -7.60
N HIS A 229 -5.75 7.22 -7.38
CA HIS A 229 -4.93 8.25 -6.75
C HIS A 229 -5.79 9.20 -5.89
N THR A 230 -5.76 9.00 -4.57
CA THR A 230 -6.54 9.82 -3.62
C THR A 230 -5.70 10.99 -3.08
N THR A 231 -6.37 11.98 -2.49
CA THR A 231 -5.70 13.15 -1.88
C THR A 231 -4.86 12.74 -0.68
N ALA A 232 -3.60 13.17 -0.59
CA ALA A 232 -2.77 12.93 0.59
C ALA A 232 -3.33 13.54 1.89
N PRO A 233 -3.21 12.86 3.05
CA PRO A 233 -3.58 13.40 4.34
C PRO A 233 -2.50 14.37 4.83
N VAL A 234 -2.57 15.61 4.34
CA VAL A 234 -1.64 16.70 4.69
C VAL A 234 -2.41 17.90 5.27
N PRO A 235 -1.73 18.84 5.98
CA PRO A 235 -2.39 20.02 6.53
C PRO A 235 -3.24 20.77 5.51
N GLY A 236 -4.54 20.92 5.80
CA GLY A 236 -5.53 21.57 4.92
C GLY A 236 -6.39 20.60 4.11
N TYR A 237 -6.00 19.33 3.98
CA TYR A 237 -6.62 18.37 3.05
C TYR A 237 -7.24 17.13 3.72
N TRP A 238 -7.27 17.05 5.06
CA TRP A 238 -7.76 15.89 5.80
C TRP A 238 -9.19 15.44 5.43
N ASN A 239 -10.10 16.40 5.24
CA ASN A 239 -11.47 16.12 4.84
C ASN A 239 -11.57 15.61 3.40
N GLN A 240 -10.73 16.14 2.50
CA GLN A 240 -10.71 15.71 1.10
C GLN A 240 -10.09 14.32 0.96
N TRP A 241 -9.01 14.03 1.70
CA TRP A 241 -8.45 12.67 1.82
C TRP A 241 -9.52 11.67 2.26
N ARG A 242 -10.26 11.99 3.32
CA ARG A 242 -11.33 11.13 3.80
C ARG A 242 -12.42 10.92 2.75
N ARG A 243 -12.88 12.02 2.15
CA ARG A 243 -13.94 12.02 1.15
C ARG A 243 -13.57 11.16 -0.05
N ALA A 244 -12.34 11.26 -0.57
CA ALA A 244 -11.88 10.43 -1.68
C ALA A 244 -11.90 8.93 -1.36
N LEU A 245 -11.56 8.54 -0.12
CA LEU A 245 -11.69 7.15 0.34
C LEU A 245 -13.15 6.71 0.53
N ASP A 246 -14.05 7.63 0.90
CA ASP A 246 -15.49 7.35 0.94
C ASP A 246 -16.09 7.14 -0.44
N GLU A 247 -15.68 7.95 -1.43
CA GLU A 247 -16.06 7.81 -2.84
C GLU A 247 -15.63 6.44 -3.38
N LEU A 248 -14.39 6.02 -3.09
CA LEU A 248 -13.94 4.65 -3.37
C LEU A 248 -14.80 3.59 -2.67
N ALA A 249 -15.20 3.81 -1.42
CA ALA A 249 -16.02 2.85 -0.67
C ALA A 249 -17.42 2.61 -1.26
N LEU A 250 -17.93 3.54 -2.09
CA LEU A 250 -19.15 3.38 -2.87
C LEU A 250 -18.99 2.34 -3.99
N MET A 251 -17.77 2.06 -4.45
CA MET A 251 -17.54 1.03 -5.48
C MET A 251 -17.97 -0.37 -5.02
N ARG A 252 -18.09 -0.60 -3.71
CA ARG A 252 -18.62 -1.86 -3.17
C ARG A 252 -20.04 -2.17 -3.65
N SER A 253 -20.86 -1.17 -3.99
CA SER A 253 -22.22 -1.40 -4.50
C SER A 253 -22.28 -1.68 -6.00
N HIS A 254 -21.20 -1.47 -6.75
CA HIS A 254 -21.13 -1.70 -8.20
C HIS A 254 -20.76 -3.15 -8.49
N THR A 255 -21.77 -4.01 -8.67
CA THR A 255 -21.61 -5.49 -8.73
C THR A 255 -21.70 -6.05 -10.15
N ASP A 256 -21.77 -5.17 -11.14
CA ASP A 256 -21.81 -5.44 -12.57
C ASP A 256 -20.44 -5.86 -13.15
N ALA A 257 -19.35 -5.59 -12.43
CA ALA A 257 -18.01 -6.04 -12.76
C ALA A 257 -17.23 -6.53 -11.53
N ALA A 258 -16.24 -7.38 -11.76
CA ALA A 258 -15.19 -7.68 -10.78
C ALA A 258 -14.05 -6.68 -10.94
N TYR A 259 -13.57 -6.13 -9.82
CA TYR A 259 -12.61 -5.02 -9.84
C TYR A 259 -11.19 -5.41 -9.40
N VAL A 260 -10.21 -4.71 -9.98
CA VAL A 260 -8.87 -4.58 -9.42
C VAL A 260 -8.54 -3.08 -9.36
N PHE A 261 -8.39 -2.57 -8.14
CA PHE A 261 -7.94 -1.20 -7.91
C PHE A 261 -6.46 -1.21 -7.59
N MET A 262 -5.68 -0.38 -8.27
CA MET A 262 -4.25 -0.28 -7.99
C MET A 262 -3.75 1.15 -8.14
N GLY A 263 -2.87 1.57 -7.24
CA GLY A 263 -2.38 2.94 -7.21
C GLY A 263 -2.02 3.41 -5.81
N ASP A 264 -1.82 4.71 -5.71
CA ASP A 264 -1.55 5.42 -4.47
C ASP A 264 -2.88 5.80 -3.78
N PHE A 265 -3.21 5.07 -2.72
CA PHE A 265 -4.40 5.34 -1.93
C PHE A 265 -4.17 6.38 -0.85
N ASN A 266 -2.93 6.90 -0.72
CA ASN A 266 -2.52 7.83 0.32
C ASN A 266 -2.96 7.39 1.73
N ALA A 267 -3.10 6.08 1.92
CA ALA A 267 -3.67 5.48 3.11
C ALA A 267 -3.16 4.05 3.25
N THR A 268 -2.53 3.75 4.38
CA THR A 268 -2.23 2.38 4.79
C THR A 268 -3.49 1.59 5.14
N TYR A 269 -3.37 0.25 5.17
CA TYR A 269 -4.41 -0.65 5.68
C TYR A 269 -4.90 -0.30 7.10
N ASP A 270 -4.06 0.34 7.90
CA ASP A 270 -4.38 0.69 9.29
C ASP A 270 -5.32 1.90 9.42
N HIS A 271 -5.59 2.62 8.33
CA HIS A 271 -6.65 3.62 8.30
C HIS A 271 -8.03 2.97 8.27
N ALA A 272 -8.90 3.41 9.19
CA ALA A 272 -10.31 3.07 9.18
C ALA A 272 -11.01 3.36 7.83
N PRO A 273 -10.80 4.51 7.16
CA PRO A 273 -11.42 4.77 5.86
C PRO A 273 -11.00 3.78 4.76
N PHE A 274 -9.72 3.38 4.71
CA PHE A 274 -9.26 2.37 3.75
C PHE A 274 -9.88 1.00 4.02
N ARG A 275 -9.95 0.55 5.29
CA ARG A 275 -10.69 -0.69 5.63
C ARG A 275 -12.18 -0.58 5.33
N GLY A 276 -12.75 0.62 5.45
CA GLY A 276 -14.13 0.91 5.05
C GLY A 276 -14.35 0.71 3.55
N PHE A 277 -13.40 1.16 2.73
CA PHE A 277 -13.38 0.89 1.29
C PHE A 277 -13.32 -0.61 0.99
N LEU A 278 -12.44 -1.36 1.65
CA LEU A 278 -12.34 -2.80 1.44
C LEU A 278 -13.67 -3.51 1.79
N GLY A 279 -14.22 -3.19 2.96
CA GLY A 279 -15.40 -3.84 3.50
C GLY A 279 -15.22 -5.35 3.60
N ASP A 280 -16.23 -6.09 3.16
CA ASP A 280 -16.21 -7.55 3.06
C ASP A 280 -15.93 -8.03 1.63
N ARG A 281 -15.94 -7.13 0.65
CA ARG A 281 -15.83 -7.45 -0.78
C ARG A 281 -14.39 -7.46 -1.26
N PHE A 282 -13.65 -6.38 -1.03
CA PHE A 282 -12.31 -6.25 -1.57
C PHE A 282 -11.25 -6.71 -0.57
N SER A 283 -10.11 -7.16 -1.08
CA SER A 283 -8.95 -7.60 -0.31
C SER A 283 -7.69 -6.89 -0.77
N ASP A 284 -6.90 -6.37 0.16
CA ASP A 284 -5.54 -5.91 -0.11
C ASP A 284 -4.62 -7.10 -0.43
N ALA A 285 -3.90 -7.04 -1.55
CA ALA A 285 -3.09 -8.16 -2.06
C ALA A 285 -1.91 -8.52 -1.14
N ALA A 286 -1.25 -7.53 -0.53
CA ALA A 286 -0.13 -7.78 0.39
C ALA A 286 -0.60 -8.55 1.63
N ARG A 287 -1.74 -8.15 2.19
CA ARG A 287 -2.38 -8.84 3.31
C ARG A 287 -2.98 -10.19 2.92
N GLN A 288 -3.67 -10.29 1.77
CA GLN A 288 -4.30 -11.54 1.31
C GLN A 288 -3.26 -12.64 1.11
N SER A 289 -2.11 -12.28 0.55
CA SER A 289 -1.01 -13.21 0.23
C SER A 289 -0.06 -13.51 1.40
N GLY A 290 -0.23 -12.83 2.54
CA GLY A 290 0.69 -12.96 3.68
C GLY A 290 2.14 -12.59 3.34
N HIS A 291 2.35 -11.66 2.41
CA HIS A 291 3.67 -11.31 1.89
C HIS A 291 4.58 -10.62 2.92
N GLY A 292 3.97 -9.92 3.87
CA GLY A 292 4.60 -8.91 4.70
C GLY A 292 4.17 -7.51 4.30
N PHE A 293 4.80 -6.51 4.92
CA PHE A 293 4.53 -5.11 4.62
C PHE A 293 5.16 -4.66 3.31
N THR A 294 4.40 -3.91 2.51
CA THR A 294 4.87 -3.27 1.28
C THR A 294 5.09 -1.80 1.54
N PHE A 295 6.15 -1.44 2.28
CA PHE A 295 6.49 -0.04 2.56
C PHE A 295 7.06 0.63 1.31
N THR A 296 6.21 1.37 0.58
CA THR A 296 6.55 2.01 -0.69
C THR A 296 6.93 3.49 -0.53
N TRP A 297 6.61 4.12 0.61
CA TRP A 297 6.84 5.55 0.82
C TRP A 297 7.43 5.88 2.20
N PRO A 298 8.31 6.89 2.32
CA PRO A 298 8.97 7.62 1.24
C PRO A 298 10.19 6.87 0.68
N ALA A 299 10.40 6.93 -0.63
CA ALA A 299 11.50 6.28 -1.33
C ALA A 299 12.67 7.24 -1.65
N ASP A 300 12.45 8.55 -1.63
CA ASP A 300 13.42 9.58 -2.03
C ASP A 300 14.41 9.95 -0.92
N ARG A 301 14.34 9.33 0.27
CA ARG A 301 15.09 9.73 1.47
C ARG A 301 15.71 8.53 2.19
N VAL A 302 16.84 8.76 2.84
CA VAL A 302 17.48 7.77 3.72
C VAL A 302 16.84 7.78 5.11
N VAL A 303 16.46 8.97 5.59
CA VAL A 303 15.83 9.16 6.90
C VAL A 303 14.64 10.13 6.75
N PRO A 304 13.42 9.73 7.14
CA PRO A 304 13.05 8.34 7.51
C PRO A 304 13.17 7.40 6.29
N PRO A 305 13.47 6.10 6.50
CA PRO A 305 13.32 5.10 5.43
C PRO A 305 11.84 4.92 5.07
N ALA A 306 11.56 4.22 3.97
CA ALA A 306 10.20 3.82 3.61
C ALA A 306 9.54 3.08 4.78
N PHE A 307 8.42 3.60 5.24
CA PHE A 307 7.77 3.15 6.47
C PHE A 307 6.26 2.96 6.32
N ALA A 308 5.66 3.47 5.25
CA ALA A 308 4.24 3.40 4.98
C ALA A 308 4.01 2.68 3.64
N GLY A 309 3.11 1.69 3.66
CA GLY A 309 2.56 1.10 2.43
C GLY A 309 1.26 1.80 2.10
N ILE A 310 1.35 2.80 1.22
CA ILE A 310 0.21 3.61 0.77
C ILE A 310 -0.17 3.31 -0.69
N ASP A 311 0.70 2.61 -1.41
CA ASP A 311 0.41 2.05 -2.71
C ASP A 311 -0.12 0.63 -2.54
N HIS A 312 -1.24 0.32 -3.18
CA HIS A 312 -1.93 -0.97 -3.01
C HIS A 312 -2.30 -1.59 -4.35
N VAL A 313 -2.41 -2.91 -4.33
CA VAL A 313 -3.22 -3.67 -5.29
C VAL A 313 -4.36 -4.29 -4.49
N VAL A 314 -5.58 -3.90 -4.81
CA VAL A 314 -6.80 -4.32 -4.11
C VAL A 314 -7.67 -5.09 -5.11
N VAL A 315 -8.07 -6.29 -4.72
CA VAL A 315 -8.74 -7.25 -5.60
C VAL A 315 -10.14 -7.60 -5.08
N ASP A 316 -11.08 -7.83 -6.00
CA ASP A 316 -12.42 -8.33 -5.69
C ASP A 316 -12.41 -9.80 -5.20
N ARG A 317 -13.55 -10.24 -4.67
CA ARG A 317 -13.78 -11.64 -4.31
C ARG A 317 -13.58 -12.52 -5.55
N GLY A 318 -12.91 -13.65 -5.35
CA GLY A 318 -12.60 -14.60 -6.42
C GLY A 318 -11.28 -14.33 -7.13
N ILE A 319 -10.69 -13.14 -6.96
CA ILE A 319 -9.34 -12.86 -7.46
C ILE A 319 -8.33 -13.14 -6.34
N VAL A 320 -7.35 -14.00 -6.64
CA VAL A 320 -6.26 -14.32 -5.73
C VAL A 320 -5.01 -13.58 -6.18
N ALA A 321 -4.36 -12.86 -5.27
CA ALA A 321 -3.13 -12.15 -5.50
C ALA A 321 -1.96 -12.75 -4.70
N GLY A 322 -0.74 -12.51 -5.17
CA GLY A 322 0.49 -12.88 -4.47
C GLY A 322 1.73 -12.56 -5.27
N ARG A 323 2.87 -13.20 -4.94
CA ARG A 323 4.19 -12.88 -5.54
C ARG A 323 4.47 -11.36 -5.49
N MET A 324 4.08 -10.71 -4.41
CA MET A 324 4.24 -9.27 -4.28
C MET A 324 5.72 -8.91 -4.36
N GLN A 325 6.01 -7.74 -4.92
CA GLN A 325 7.36 -7.22 -4.98
C GLN A 325 7.33 -5.69 -4.94
N VAL A 326 8.14 -5.11 -4.06
CA VAL A 326 8.43 -3.69 -4.04
C VAL A 326 9.75 -3.48 -4.79
N LYS A 327 9.77 -2.54 -5.76
CA LYS A 327 10.96 -2.29 -6.58
C LYS A 327 11.25 -0.79 -6.70
N ARG A 328 12.51 -0.45 -6.47
CA ARG A 328 12.99 0.93 -6.60
C ARG A 328 13.13 1.31 -8.05
N ILE A 329 12.53 2.43 -8.40
CA ILE A 329 12.72 3.10 -9.69
C ILE A 329 13.14 4.54 -9.38
N ALA A 330 14.23 5.00 -10.00
CA ALA A 330 14.80 6.30 -9.72
C ALA A 330 13.83 7.44 -10.11
N GLY A 331 13.91 8.57 -9.41
CA GLY A 331 13.17 9.78 -9.74
C GLY A 331 11.78 9.91 -9.09
N SER A 332 11.30 8.90 -8.36
CA SER A 332 10.07 8.97 -7.57
C SER A 332 10.34 8.94 -6.05
N ASP A 333 9.43 9.52 -5.27
CA ASP A 333 9.33 9.32 -3.82
C ASP A 333 8.49 8.10 -3.42
N HIS A 334 8.03 7.31 -4.40
CA HIS A 334 7.43 6.00 -4.20
C HIS A 334 8.36 4.89 -4.72
N GLU A 335 8.14 3.67 -4.24
CA GLU A 335 8.65 2.44 -4.84
C GLU A 335 7.51 1.78 -5.65
N ALA A 336 7.81 1.15 -6.78
CA ALA A 336 6.81 0.44 -7.58
C ALA A 336 6.33 -0.83 -6.86
N LEU A 337 5.03 -1.10 -6.90
CA LEU A 337 4.43 -2.30 -6.31
C LEU A 337 3.93 -3.23 -7.41
N LEU A 338 4.40 -4.47 -7.40
CA LEU A 338 4.00 -5.52 -8.33
C LEU A 338 3.24 -6.64 -7.61
N ALA A 339 2.31 -7.26 -8.33
CA ALA A 339 1.58 -8.43 -7.88
C ALA A 339 1.33 -9.39 -9.05
N THR A 340 1.17 -10.68 -8.75
CA THR A 340 0.59 -11.65 -9.68
C THR A 340 -0.85 -11.91 -9.27
N LEU A 341 -1.76 -11.86 -10.23
CA LEU A 341 -3.18 -12.14 -10.08
C LEU A 341 -3.53 -13.50 -10.67
N ALA A 342 -4.51 -14.17 -10.06
CA ALA A 342 -5.18 -15.36 -10.59
C ALA A 342 -6.70 -15.14 -10.57
N VAL A 343 -7.30 -15.23 -11.76
CA VAL A 343 -8.71 -14.97 -12.07
C VAL A 343 -9.38 -16.26 -12.54
N GLU A 344 -9.40 -17.27 -11.66
CA GLU A 344 -9.82 -18.63 -12.02
C GLU A 344 -11.25 -18.96 -11.62
N SER A 345 -11.82 -18.22 -10.67
CA SER A 345 -13.16 -18.48 -10.13
C SER A 345 -14.25 -17.75 -10.89
#